data_AF-R6XT22-F1
#
_entry.id   AF-R6XT22-F1
#
_cell.length_a   1.000
_cell.length_b   1.000
_cell.length_c   1.000
_cell.angle_alpha   90.00
_cell.angle_beta   90.00
_cell.angle_gamma   90.00
#
_symmetry.space_group_name_H-M   'P 1'
#
loop_
_entity.id
_entity.type
_entity.pdbx_description
1 polymer ?
#
loop_
_entity_poly.entity_id
_entity_poly.type
_entity_poly.pdbx_seq_one_letter_code
_entity_poly.pdbx_strand_id
1 'polypeptide(L)'
;MNITKDIKYIGVNDHQIDLFEGQYKVPNGMSYNSYIIMDEKIAVFDTVDKNFTHEWLDNISKVLNNRKPDYLIIQHMEPDHSANIANFLKIYPDTIVVANKKTFTMIGNFFNSDIYKYSKVVEDGEALVLGKHKLMFVFAPMVHWPEVMVTYDETDKVLFSADGFGKFGALDIEEAWADEARRYYIGIVGKYGMQVQNLLKKASKLQIDMICPLHGPVLKENLGYYLDLYNTWSSYSVEKEGICIAYTSVYGATKKAVELLKDKLIIEGAKEIVIHDLARDDMSVCVADAFKYGKLILATTTYNADIFPFMKEFINHLTERNFQNRTVGFIENGSWAPLAKKTMQAMLANSKQITYLEHNVSIMSSIKPNNKEEIELMAKELCKDYVVHLNKNDMNALFKIGYGLYVVTSNDGKQNNGLIVNTVTQVSDNPNRIAVNINKANYSYHVIKQTGILNVNCLTVDAPFKVFENFGFQSGRNTDKFVNYPYILSDNGLPILTNYINASISLKVENYIDLDSHGMFICSVTEARVMNNKETMTYEYYQKNVKPKPDTDGKKGFVCKVCGYVYEGDVLPDDYICPLCKHGASDFEPIK
;
A
#
# COMPACT_ATOMS: atom_id res chain seq x y z
N MET A 1 29.54 19.07 14.83
CA MET A 1 28.17 19.57 15.10
C MET A 1 27.63 18.89 16.36
N ASN A 2 26.92 19.61 17.24
CA ASN A 2 26.24 18.99 18.39
C ASN A 2 24.90 18.41 17.92
N ILE A 3 24.68 17.12 18.14
CA ILE A 3 23.40 16.46 17.81
C ILE A 3 22.45 16.59 18.99
N THR A 4 22.91 16.16 20.16
CA THR A 4 22.28 16.43 21.46
C THR A 4 23.32 17.02 22.42
N LYS A 5 22.98 17.06 23.71
CA LYS A 5 23.93 17.43 24.76
C LYS A 5 25.14 16.49 24.77
N ASP A 6 24.88 15.19 24.68
CA ASP A 6 25.86 14.12 24.90
C ASP A 6 26.29 13.46 23.58
N ILE A 7 25.50 13.60 22.50
CA ILE A 7 25.79 13.03 21.17
C ILE A 7 26.43 14.08 20.25
N LYS A 8 27.57 13.74 19.63
CA LYS A 8 28.32 14.61 18.71
C LYS A 8 28.50 13.97 17.34
N TYR A 9 28.48 14.81 16.30
CA TYR A 9 28.85 14.43 14.94
C TYR A 9 30.36 14.56 14.74
N ILE A 10 30.97 13.51 14.20
CA ILE A 10 32.41 13.41 13.90
C ILE A 10 32.68 12.94 12.46
N GLY A 11 31.66 12.84 11.62
CA GLY A 11 31.78 12.48 10.20
C GLY A 11 32.40 13.57 9.32
N VAL A 12 32.30 13.38 8.01
CA VAL A 12 32.98 14.18 6.97
C VAL A 12 32.11 14.36 5.72
N ASN A 13 32.44 15.35 4.90
CA ASN A 13 31.86 15.55 3.57
C ASN A 13 32.90 15.23 2.48
N ASP A 14 32.48 14.48 1.47
CA ASP A 14 33.24 14.22 0.25
C ASP A 14 32.67 15.03 -0.92
N HIS A 15 33.41 16.04 -1.34
CA HIS A 15 33.10 16.85 -2.51
C HIS A 15 33.87 16.43 -3.77
N GLN A 16 34.77 15.47 -3.66
CA GLN A 16 35.64 15.04 -4.76
C GLN A 16 35.07 13.81 -5.47
N ILE A 17 34.19 13.05 -4.81
CA ILE A 17 33.50 11.91 -5.40
C ILE A 17 32.60 12.33 -6.57
N ASP A 18 32.79 11.66 -7.71
CA ASP A 18 31.95 11.82 -8.90
C ASP A 18 30.89 10.70 -8.99
N LEU A 19 31.25 9.48 -8.57
CA LEU A 19 30.42 8.29 -8.57
C LEU A 19 30.41 7.58 -7.21
N PHE A 20 29.25 7.50 -6.56
CA PHE A 20 29.04 6.63 -5.41
C PHE A 20 28.85 5.18 -5.84
N GLU A 21 29.49 4.24 -5.14
CA GLU A 21 29.63 2.81 -5.52
C GLU A 21 30.14 2.59 -6.97
N GLY A 22 30.78 3.59 -7.57
CA GLY A 22 31.20 3.55 -8.97
C GLY A 22 30.04 3.56 -9.99
N GLN A 23 28.81 3.87 -9.57
CA GLN A 23 27.63 3.82 -10.45
C GLN A 23 26.74 5.08 -10.37
N TYR A 24 26.54 5.66 -9.18
CA TYR A 24 25.59 6.74 -8.98
C TYR A 24 26.28 8.10 -9.07
N LYS A 25 25.91 8.93 -10.05
CA LYS A 25 26.44 10.29 -10.13
C LYS A 25 25.99 11.12 -8.94
N VAL A 26 26.95 11.70 -8.22
CA VAL A 26 26.71 12.49 -7.00
C VAL A 26 27.33 13.88 -7.12
N PRO A 27 26.80 14.76 -8.00
CA PRO A 27 27.41 16.07 -8.27
C PRO A 27 27.45 16.99 -7.03
N ASN A 28 26.61 16.72 -6.04
CA ASN A 28 26.55 17.43 -4.77
C ASN A 28 27.38 16.74 -3.67
N GLY A 29 28.25 15.80 -4.04
CA GLY A 29 29.09 15.05 -3.13
C GLY A 29 28.35 13.99 -2.31
N MET A 30 29.01 13.54 -1.25
CA MET A 30 28.48 12.59 -0.27
C MET A 30 28.85 13.02 1.14
N SER A 31 28.13 12.54 2.14
CA SER A 31 28.58 12.60 3.53
C SER A 31 28.82 11.19 4.06
N TYR A 32 29.88 11.02 4.83
CA TYR A 32 30.16 9.80 5.58
C TYR A 32 30.02 10.14 7.06
N ASN A 33 28.85 9.82 7.61
CA ASN A 33 28.50 10.21 8.95
C ASN A 33 29.06 9.20 9.96
N SER A 34 29.62 9.72 11.03
CA SER A 34 30.02 8.96 12.20
C SER A 34 29.67 9.78 13.44
N TYR A 35 29.36 9.08 14.52
CA TYR A 35 28.81 9.69 15.74
C TYR A 35 29.57 9.23 16.97
N ILE A 36 29.56 10.05 18.02
CA ILE A 36 30.15 9.72 19.31
C ILE A 36 29.20 10.12 20.44
N ILE A 37 29.02 9.21 21.40
CA ILE A 37 28.25 9.46 22.63
C ILE A 37 29.22 9.66 23.79
N MET A 38 29.12 10.83 24.41
CA MET A 38 29.93 11.22 25.56
C MET A 38 29.18 10.91 26.85
N ASP A 39 29.56 9.82 27.51
CA ASP A 39 28.98 9.40 28.79
C ASP A 39 30.10 8.96 29.77
N GLU A 40 29.78 8.25 30.85
CA GLU A 40 30.76 7.56 31.70
C GLU A 40 31.66 6.64 30.86
N LYS A 41 31.03 5.87 29.95
CA LYS A 41 31.66 5.10 28.88
C LYS A 41 31.42 5.76 27.53
N ILE A 42 32.47 5.91 26.73
CA ILE A 42 32.38 6.57 25.43
C ILE A 42 32.18 5.53 24.32
N ALA A 43 31.19 5.75 23.46
CA ALA A 43 30.94 4.92 22.28
C ALA A 43 31.09 5.73 20.98
N VAL A 44 31.89 5.21 20.05
CA VAL A 44 32.02 5.69 18.67
C VAL A 44 31.22 4.77 17.75
N PHE A 45 30.50 5.34 16.79
CA PHE A 45 29.62 4.63 15.87
C PHE A 45 30.17 4.71 14.47
N ASP A 46 30.48 3.53 13.91
CA ASP A 46 31.03 3.33 12.58
C ASP A 46 32.25 4.22 12.30
N THR A 47 32.77 4.12 11.09
CA THR A 47 33.90 4.93 10.62
C THR A 47 33.50 5.63 9.32
N VAL A 48 34.48 6.12 8.56
CA VAL A 48 34.26 6.81 7.29
C VAL A 48 35.13 6.21 6.19
N ASP A 49 34.90 6.64 4.95
CA ASP A 49 35.70 6.23 3.80
C ASP A 49 37.20 6.47 4.04
N LYS A 50 38.02 5.57 3.48
CA LYS A 50 39.48 5.58 3.65
C LYS A 50 40.13 6.92 3.27
N ASN A 51 39.55 7.67 2.34
CA ASN A 51 40.10 8.94 1.88
C ASN A 51 40.04 10.03 2.98
N PHE A 52 39.17 9.84 3.98
CA PHE A 52 38.93 10.80 5.07
C PHE A 52 39.46 10.33 6.42
N THR A 53 40.34 9.32 6.43
CA THR A 53 40.95 8.73 7.64
C THR A 53 41.45 9.80 8.62
N HIS A 54 42.27 10.74 8.16
CA HIS A 54 42.93 11.71 9.03
C HIS A 54 41.95 12.75 9.58
N GLU A 55 41.05 13.27 8.73
CA GLU A 55 40.06 14.25 9.15
C GLU A 55 39.10 13.69 10.20
N TRP A 56 38.63 12.46 10.00
CA TRP A 56 37.76 11.77 10.95
C TRP A 56 38.46 11.50 12.29
N LEU A 57 39.72 11.05 12.28
CA LEU A 57 40.50 10.85 13.51
C LEU A 57 40.76 12.17 14.25
N ASP A 58 41.01 13.27 13.52
CA ASP A 58 41.14 14.60 14.11
C ASP A 58 39.82 15.06 14.75
N ASN A 59 38.68 14.79 14.12
CA ASN A 59 37.35 15.09 14.66
C ASN A 59 37.09 14.31 15.96
N ILE A 60 37.44 13.02 15.99
CA ILE A 60 37.37 12.19 17.20
C ILE A 60 38.25 12.76 18.30
N SER A 61 39.53 13.03 18.02
CA SER A 61 40.49 13.53 19.01
C SER A 61 40.03 14.85 19.63
N LYS A 62 39.50 15.77 18.80
CA LYS A 62 38.94 17.06 19.25
C LYS A 62 37.77 16.87 20.22
N VAL A 63 36.84 15.95 19.92
CA VAL A 63 35.67 15.70 20.77
C VAL A 63 36.04 14.97 22.07
N LEU A 64 36.96 14.00 21.99
CA LEU A 64 37.39 13.23 23.15
C LEU A 64 38.12 14.06 24.20
N ASN A 65 38.83 15.12 23.80
CA ASN A 65 39.55 16.03 24.69
C ASN A 65 40.37 15.29 25.78
N ASN A 66 41.29 14.41 25.35
CA ASN A 66 42.13 13.51 26.16
C ASN A 66 41.43 12.31 26.82
N ARG A 67 40.10 12.15 26.70
CA ARG A 67 39.45 10.89 27.05
C ARG A 67 39.73 9.81 25.99
N LYS A 68 39.48 8.55 26.34
CA LYS A 68 39.63 7.40 25.43
C LYS A 68 38.26 6.76 25.17
N PRO A 69 37.99 6.28 23.95
CA PRO A 69 36.75 5.58 23.64
C PRO A 69 36.76 4.18 24.26
N ASP A 70 35.67 3.82 24.94
CA ASP A 70 35.49 2.48 25.51
C ASP A 70 34.96 1.50 24.46
N TYR A 71 34.09 1.96 23.55
CA TYR A 71 33.44 1.15 22.53
C TYR A 71 33.58 1.73 21.12
N LEU A 72 33.77 0.84 20.15
CA LEU A 72 33.55 1.09 18.73
C LEU A 72 32.41 0.18 18.27
N ILE A 73 31.24 0.76 18.02
CA ILE A 73 30.03 0.06 17.59
C ILE A 73 30.02 0.04 16.07
N ILE A 74 29.98 -1.15 15.47
CA ILE A 74 29.98 -1.35 14.02
C ILE A 74 28.60 -1.85 13.57
N GLN A 75 27.83 -0.96 12.97
CA GLN A 75 26.49 -1.21 12.47
C GLN A 75 26.49 -1.80 11.07
N HIS A 76 27.48 -1.43 10.26
CA HIS A 76 27.59 -1.82 8.85
C HIS A 76 29.05 -1.97 8.41
N MET A 77 29.34 -2.99 7.60
CA MET A 77 30.69 -3.31 7.13
C MET A 77 31.04 -2.76 5.75
N GLU A 78 30.15 -2.03 5.08
CA GLU A 78 30.52 -1.45 3.79
C GLU A 78 31.72 -0.48 3.95
N PRO A 79 32.73 -0.51 3.05
CA PRO A 79 34.00 0.17 3.29
C PRO A 79 33.94 1.69 3.47
N ASP A 80 32.93 2.35 2.93
CA ASP A 80 32.68 3.78 3.14
C ASP A 80 32.29 4.12 4.60
N HIS A 81 31.95 3.11 5.40
CA HIS A 81 31.73 3.22 6.84
C HIS A 81 32.65 2.35 7.68
N SER A 82 33.41 1.43 7.10
CA SER A 82 34.19 0.44 7.86
C SER A 82 35.70 0.49 7.59
N ALA A 83 36.16 1.19 6.54
CA ALA A 83 37.57 1.15 6.11
C ALA A 83 38.57 1.57 7.20
N ASN A 84 38.13 2.36 8.18
CA ASN A 84 38.98 2.94 9.20
C ASN A 84 38.99 2.20 10.54
N ILE A 85 38.33 1.04 10.65
CA ILE A 85 38.32 0.23 11.87
C ILE A 85 39.75 -0.10 12.33
N ALA A 86 40.59 -0.61 11.43
CA ALA A 86 41.97 -0.98 11.77
C ALA A 86 42.85 0.24 12.14
N ASN A 87 42.62 1.40 11.51
CA ASN A 87 43.36 2.63 11.84
C ASN A 87 42.95 3.17 13.20
N PHE A 88 41.65 3.16 13.51
CA PHE A 88 41.12 3.55 14.81
C PHE A 88 41.69 2.68 15.94
N LEU A 89 41.68 1.35 15.76
CA LEU A 89 42.15 0.41 16.79
C LEU A 89 43.66 0.45 17.00
N LYS A 90 44.46 0.90 16.01
CA LYS A 90 45.89 1.18 16.23
C LYS A 90 46.12 2.34 17.20
N ILE A 91 45.23 3.34 17.19
CA ILE A 91 45.32 4.54 18.03
C ILE A 91 44.68 4.29 19.40
N TYR A 92 43.56 3.56 19.43
CA TYR A 92 42.82 3.21 20.64
C TYR A 92 42.75 1.67 20.83
N PRO A 93 43.88 1.01 21.15
CA PRO A 93 43.98 -0.45 21.17
C PRO A 93 43.20 -1.16 22.29
N ASP A 94 42.79 -0.41 23.32
CA ASP A 94 41.99 -0.94 24.43
C ASP A 94 40.48 -0.77 24.22
N THR A 95 40.04 -0.23 23.08
CA THR A 95 38.61 -0.11 22.74
C THR A 95 37.99 -1.49 22.47
N ILE A 96 36.78 -1.71 22.98
CA ILE A 96 36.00 -2.91 22.74
C ILE A 96 35.20 -2.74 21.45
N VAL A 97 35.42 -3.61 20.46
CA VAL A 97 34.59 -3.64 19.25
C VAL A 97 33.26 -4.30 19.58
N VAL A 98 32.15 -3.62 19.30
CA VAL A 98 30.78 -4.10 19.58
C VAL A 98 30.05 -4.30 18.25
N ALA A 99 29.66 -5.53 17.96
CA ALA A 99 28.96 -5.85 16.72
C ALA A 99 28.21 -7.18 16.82
N ASN A 100 27.42 -7.55 15.81
CA ASN A 100 26.82 -8.88 15.75
C ASN A 100 27.79 -9.91 15.15
N LYS A 101 27.40 -11.19 15.22
CA LYS A 101 28.22 -12.33 14.76
C LYS A 101 28.61 -12.26 13.27
N LYS A 102 27.72 -11.77 12.39
CA LYS A 102 28.00 -11.66 10.95
C LYS A 102 29.02 -10.56 10.70
N THR A 103 28.90 -9.43 11.39
CA THR A 103 29.88 -8.33 11.33
C THR A 103 31.28 -8.81 11.68
N PHE A 104 31.46 -9.56 12.77
CA PHE A 104 32.79 -10.11 13.12
C PHE A 104 33.36 -11.06 12.07
N THR A 105 32.51 -11.83 11.40
CA THR A 105 32.94 -12.69 10.28
C THR A 105 33.46 -11.82 9.13
N MET A 106 32.75 -10.74 8.81
CA MET A 106 33.16 -9.80 7.75
C MET A 106 34.40 -8.98 8.12
N ILE A 107 34.59 -8.60 9.38
CA ILE A 107 35.82 -7.95 9.85
C ILE A 107 37.03 -8.84 9.51
N GLY A 108 36.94 -10.15 9.77
CA GLY A 108 38.01 -11.10 9.41
C GLY A 108 38.21 -11.31 7.90
N ASN A 109 37.28 -10.87 7.06
CA ASN A 109 37.40 -10.93 5.60
C ASN A 109 37.99 -9.63 5.00
N PHE A 110 37.52 -8.47 5.49
CA PHE A 110 38.02 -7.16 5.04
C PHE A 110 39.38 -6.80 5.64
N PHE A 111 39.64 -7.32 6.84
CA PHE A 111 40.86 -7.14 7.59
C PHE A 111 41.40 -8.50 8.05
N ASN A 112 42.35 -8.48 8.98
CA ASN A 112 42.75 -9.69 9.70
C ASN A 112 41.86 -9.89 10.96
N SER A 113 41.75 -11.12 11.43
CA SER A 113 40.92 -11.45 12.62
C SER A 113 41.50 -10.95 13.94
N ASP A 114 42.73 -10.44 13.94
CA ASP A 114 43.48 -9.99 15.13
C ASP A 114 43.55 -8.46 15.28
N ILE A 115 42.82 -7.69 14.46
CA ILE A 115 42.87 -6.22 14.51
C ILE A 115 42.33 -5.62 15.82
N TYR A 116 41.53 -6.37 16.59
CA TYR A 116 40.98 -5.94 17.87
C TYR A 116 41.46 -6.84 19.00
N LYS A 117 41.77 -6.22 20.15
CA LYS A 117 42.15 -6.92 21.39
C LYS A 117 40.94 -7.40 22.18
N TYR A 118 39.84 -6.64 22.13
CA TYR A 118 38.61 -6.91 22.87
C TYR A 118 37.40 -6.79 21.94
N SER A 119 36.44 -7.69 22.11
CA SER A 119 35.20 -7.72 21.33
C SER A 119 34.00 -8.06 22.21
N LYS A 120 32.83 -7.51 21.87
CA LYS A 120 31.53 -7.88 22.41
C LYS A 120 30.59 -8.22 21.26
N VAL A 121 30.18 -9.48 21.18
CA VAL A 121 29.11 -9.92 20.29
C VAL A 121 27.77 -9.56 20.92
N VAL A 122 26.91 -8.87 20.17
CA VAL A 122 25.56 -8.52 20.61
C VAL A 122 24.51 -9.36 19.88
N GLU A 123 23.37 -9.58 20.54
CA GLU A 123 22.18 -10.23 20.00
C GLU A 123 21.05 -9.22 19.68
N ASP A 124 20.06 -9.62 18.86
CA ASP A 124 18.91 -8.77 18.52
C ASP A 124 18.08 -8.42 19.77
N GLY A 125 17.93 -7.12 20.05
CA GLY A 125 17.28 -6.60 21.25
C GLY A 125 18.17 -6.50 22.49
N GLU A 126 19.45 -6.87 22.41
CA GLU A 126 20.40 -6.70 23.53
C GLU A 126 20.64 -5.21 23.82
N ALA A 127 20.87 -4.88 25.10
CA ALA A 127 21.19 -3.53 25.53
C ALA A 127 22.65 -3.41 26.04
N LEU A 128 23.29 -2.28 25.75
CA LEU A 128 24.57 -1.85 26.28
C LEU A 128 24.39 -0.53 27.04
N VAL A 129 24.77 -0.51 28.32
CA VAL A 129 24.69 0.69 29.17
C VAL A 129 26.05 1.39 29.16
N LEU A 130 26.06 2.68 28.83
CA LEU A 130 27.25 3.53 28.83
C LEU A 130 27.42 4.34 30.11
N GLY A 131 26.37 4.42 30.94
CA GLY A 131 26.26 5.33 32.07
C GLY A 131 24.82 5.80 32.14
N LYS A 132 24.57 7.06 31.75
CA LYS A 132 23.22 7.60 31.52
C LYS A 132 22.53 7.00 30.29
N HIS A 133 23.29 6.70 29.24
CA HIS A 133 22.79 6.19 27.96
C HIS A 133 22.65 4.67 27.96
N LYS A 134 21.53 4.20 27.41
CA LYS A 134 21.24 2.78 27.22
C LYS A 134 20.94 2.53 25.76
N LEU A 135 21.85 1.82 25.11
CA LEU A 135 21.82 1.52 23.68
C LEU A 135 21.19 0.15 23.47
N MET A 136 20.14 0.07 22.67
CA MET A 136 19.52 -1.19 22.26
C MET A 136 19.85 -1.49 20.80
N PHE A 137 20.34 -2.69 20.52
CA PHE A 137 20.67 -3.12 19.16
C PHE A 137 19.47 -3.80 18.51
N VAL A 138 19.16 -3.41 17.27
CA VAL A 138 18.05 -3.97 16.50
C VAL A 138 18.57 -4.45 15.16
N PHE A 139 18.47 -5.74 14.88
CA PHE A 139 19.01 -6.31 13.65
C PHE A 139 18.12 -5.97 12.46
N ALA A 140 18.77 -5.56 11.37
CA ALA A 140 18.18 -5.10 10.12
C ALA A 140 18.80 -5.83 8.90
N PRO A 141 18.78 -7.18 8.87
CA PRO A 141 19.47 -7.93 7.84
C PRO A 141 18.91 -7.64 6.43
N MET A 142 19.81 -7.45 5.47
CA MET A 142 19.54 -7.03 4.09
C MET A 142 18.94 -5.62 3.97
N VAL A 143 19.22 -4.74 4.94
CA VAL A 143 18.92 -3.30 4.85
C VAL A 143 20.24 -2.50 4.90
N HIS A 144 21.15 -2.61 3.93
CA HIS A 144 21.05 -3.40 2.69
C HIS A 144 21.94 -4.66 2.68
N TRP A 145 22.89 -4.80 3.61
CA TRP A 145 23.75 -5.98 3.76
C TRP A 145 23.28 -6.96 4.85
N PRO A 146 23.71 -8.24 4.83
CA PRO A 146 23.19 -9.26 5.73
C PRO A 146 23.54 -9.07 7.22
N GLU A 147 24.58 -8.30 7.55
CA GLU A 147 25.04 -8.00 8.90
C GLU A 147 24.46 -6.71 9.48
N VAL A 148 23.73 -5.91 8.70
CA VAL A 148 23.31 -4.59 9.19
C VAL A 148 22.49 -4.69 10.48
N MET A 149 22.84 -3.84 11.43
CA MET A 149 22.06 -3.58 12.64
C MET A 149 21.93 -2.07 12.85
N VAL A 150 20.84 -1.64 13.47
CA VAL A 150 20.64 -0.25 13.89
C VAL A 150 20.75 -0.17 15.42
N THR A 151 21.12 0.99 15.94
CA THR A 151 21.27 1.20 17.38
C THR A 151 20.30 2.28 17.85
N TYR A 152 19.48 1.97 18.84
CA TYR A 152 18.56 2.91 19.45
C TYR A 152 19.05 3.34 20.82
N ASP A 153 19.30 4.62 21.02
CA ASP A 153 19.56 5.21 22.32
C ASP A 153 18.24 5.55 23.02
N GLU A 154 17.90 4.78 24.06
CA GLU A 154 16.67 4.94 24.84
C GLU A 154 16.63 6.27 25.61
N THR A 155 17.81 6.82 25.93
CA THR A 155 17.93 8.01 26.78
C THR A 155 17.58 9.29 26.03
N ASP A 156 18.21 9.52 24.87
CA ASP A 156 17.94 10.70 24.05
C ASP A 156 16.94 10.41 22.91
N LYS A 157 16.42 9.17 22.80
CA LYS A 157 15.43 8.73 21.80
C LYS A 157 15.94 8.87 20.36
N VAL A 158 17.22 8.53 20.16
CA VAL A 158 17.92 8.64 18.87
C VAL A 158 18.07 7.26 18.24
N LEU A 159 17.68 7.12 16.98
CA LEU A 159 17.97 5.94 16.18
C LEU A 159 19.18 6.21 15.28
N PHE A 160 20.30 5.54 15.53
CA PHE A 160 21.40 5.42 14.58
C PHE A 160 21.03 4.34 13.56
N SER A 161 20.73 4.73 12.33
CA SER A 161 19.96 3.90 11.40
C SER A 161 20.79 3.15 10.35
N ALA A 162 22.11 3.09 10.53
CA ALA A 162 23.03 2.69 9.48
C ALA A 162 22.70 3.48 8.18
N ASP A 163 22.65 2.83 7.02
CA ASP A 163 22.29 3.48 5.74
C ASP A 163 20.81 3.83 5.63
N GLY A 164 19.97 3.24 6.48
CA GLY A 164 18.55 3.55 6.52
C GLY A 164 18.36 5.05 6.75
N PHE A 165 17.39 5.64 6.05
CA PHE A 165 17.07 7.07 6.05
C PHE A 165 18.13 8.01 5.46
N GLY A 166 19.18 7.46 4.84
CA GLY A 166 20.17 8.25 4.12
C GLY A 166 19.67 8.88 2.82
N LYS A 167 20.48 9.80 2.29
CA LYS A 167 20.37 10.37 0.93
C LYS A 167 21.75 10.59 0.33
N PHE A 168 21.82 10.68 -1.00
CA PHE A 168 23.00 11.24 -1.66
C PHE A 168 23.15 12.75 -1.37
N GLY A 169 24.38 13.28 -1.48
CA GLY A 169 24.70 14.69 -1.25
C GLY A 169 25.44 14.94 0.07
N ALA A 170 26.40 15.87 0.04
CA ALA A 170 27.11 16.36 1.23
C ALA A 170 26.20 17.18 2.16
N LEU A 171 26.57 17.27 3.45
CA LEU A 171 25.73 17.90 4.49
C LEU A 171 25.62 19.42 4.41
N ASP A 172 26.59 20.07 3.78
CA ASP A 172 26.68 21.52 3.61
C ASP A 172 26.06 22.01 2.29
N ILE A 173 25.42 21.11 1.53
CA ILE A 173 24.60 21.44 0.37
C ILE A 173 23.13 21.49 0.79
N GLU A 174 22.48 22.62 0.51
CA GLU A 174 21.07 22.81 0.78
C GLU A 174 20.21 22.24 -0.37
N GLU A 175 19.56 21.11 -0.12
CA GLU A 175 18.63 20.47 -1.05
C GLU A 175 17.52 19.73 -0.32
N ALA A 176 16.38 19.54 -1.01
CA ALA A 176 15.27 18.79 -0.44
C ALA A 176 15.65 17.33 -0.24
N TRP A 177 15.29 16.76 0.92
CA TRP A 177 15.71 15.40 1.26
C TRP A 177 15.12 14.33 0.32
N ALA A 178 13.83 14.43 -0.03
CA ALA A 178 13.09 13.30 -0.58
C ALA A 178 13.52 12.81 -1.96
N ASP A 179 13.96 13.67 -2.88
CA ASP A 179 14.31 13.22 -4.23
C ASP A 179 15.63 12.44 -4.22
N GLU A 180 16.68 12.95 -3.57
CA GLU A 180 17.94 12.20 -3.40
C GLU A 180 17.80 11.04 -2.42
N ALA A 181 16.95 11.13 -1.38
CA ALA A 181 16.67 10.00 -0.48
C ALA A 181 15.92 8.87 -1.19
N ARG A 182 15.01 9.18 -2.11
CA ARG A 182 14.38 8.17 -2.98
C ARG A 182 15.41 7.55 -3.89
N ARG A 183 16.24 8.37 -4.56
CA ARG A 183 17.28 7.87 -5.46
C ARG A 183 18.24 6.95 -4.72
N TYR A 184 18.63 7.33 -3.52
CA TYR A 184 19.42 6.53 -2.58
C TYR A 184 18.68 5.23 -2.22
N TYR A 185 17.47 5.32 -1.68
CA TYR A 185 16.70 4.15 -1.25
C TYR A 185 16.50 3.14 -2.39
N ILE A 186 16.03 3.60 -3.55
CA ILE A 186 15.77 2.74 -4.71
C ILE A 186 17.08 2.18 -5.28
N GLY A 187 18.15 2.99 -5.31
CA GLY A 187 19.47 2.57 -5.75
C GLY A 187 20.06 1.45 -4.90
N ILE A 188 20.06 1.63 -3.58
CA ILE A 188 20.82 0.82 -2.62
C ILE A 188 19.99 -0.34 -2.06
N VAL A 189 18.81 -0.06 -1.50
CA VAL A 189 18.02 -1.05 -0.74
C VAL A 189 16.68 -1.42 -1.37
N GLY A 190 16.30 -0.79 -2.49
CA GLY A 190 14.96 -0.87 -3.08
C GLY A 190 14.45 -2.29 -3.36
N LYS A 191 15.35 -3.26 -3.56
CA LYS A 191 15.03 -4.69 -3.70
C LYS A 191 14.47 -5.33 -2.42
N TYR A 192 14.85 -4.83 -1.25
CA TYR A 192 14.61 -5.42 0.06
C TYR A 192 13.46 -4.76 0.82
N GLY A 193 12.42 -4.31 0.09
CA GLY A 193 11.26 -3.65 0.69
C GLY A 193 10.61 -4.42 1.87
N MET A 194 10.54 -5.77 1.80
CA MET A 194 10.00 -6.57 2.90
C MET A 194 10.87 -6.52 4.17
N GLN A 195 12.18 -6.49 4.01
CA GLN A 195 13.13 -6.39 5.12
C GLN A 195 13.05 -5.01 5.77
N VAL A 196 12.90 -3.96 4.95
CA VAL A 196 12.64 -2.60 5.44
C VAL A 196 11.31 -2.55 6.20
N GLN A 197 10.23 -3.14 5.69
CA GLN A 197 8.93 -3.22 6.38
C GLN A 197 9.04 -3.92 7.74
N ASN A 198 9.81 -5.02 7.81
CA ASN A 198 10.08 -5.70 9.08
C ASN A 198 10.85 -4.81 10.07
N LEU A 199 11.84 -4.06 9.59
CA LEU A 199 12.57 -3.10 10.42
C LEU A 199 11.66 -1.98 10.92
N LEU A 200 10.85 -1.38 10.04
CA LEU A 200 9.89 -0.33 10.41
C LEU A 200 8.91 -0.82 11.47
N LYS A 201 8.43 -2.08 11.38
CA LYS A 201 7.57 -2.70 12.40
C LYS A 201 8.28 -2.93 13.75
N LYS A 202 9.58 -3.17 13.75
CA LYS A 202 10.37 -3.22 15.00
C LYS A 202 10.51 -1.80 15.57
N ALA A 203 10.90 -0.84 14.72
CA ALA A 203 11.11 0.55 15.08
C ALA A 203 9.83 1.24 15.59
N SER A 204 8.65 0.86 15.09
CA SER A 204 7.36 1.42 15.54
C SER A 204 7.02 1.13 17.01
N LYS A 205 7.78 0.26 17.67
CA LYS A 205 7.65 -0.01 19.11
C LYS A 205 8.53 0.90 19.97
N LEU A 206 9.38 1.70 19.33
CA LEU A 206 10.33 2.61 19.97
C LEU A 206 9.80 4.03 19.89
N GLN A 207 10.09 4.84 20.91
CA GLN A 207 9.85 6.28 20.83
C GLN A 207 11.05 6.94 20.19
N ILE A 208 10.98 7.28 18.90
CA ILE A 208 12.08 7.90 18.17
C ILE A 208 11.79 9.38 18.00
N ASP A 209 12.69 10.24 18.49
CA ASP A 209 12.62 11.69 18.33
C ASP A 209 13.63 12.20 17.28
N MET A 210 14.64 11.39 16.93
CA MET A 210 15.66 11.73 15.94
C MET A 210 16.23 10.48 15.24
N ILE A 211 16.57 10.60 13.95
CA ILE A 211 17.23 9.55 13.16
C ILE A 211 18.58 10.06 12.65
N CYS A 212 19.64 9.29 12.89
CA CYS A 212 21.03 9.57 12.54
C CYS A 212 21.54 8.53 11.53
N PRO A 213 21.41 8.80 10.21
CA PRO A 213 21.87 7.89 9.15
C PRO A 213 23.38 7.99 8.91
N LEU A 214 23.97 7.00 8.24
CA LEU A 214 25.38 7.02 7.83
C LEU A 214 25.66 7.93 6.62
N HIS A 215 24.61 8.37 5.91
CA HIS A 215 24.69 9.39 4.85
C HIS A 215 23.57 10.41 4.97
N GLY A 216 23.81 11.64 4.53
CA GLY A 216 22.80 12.70 4.54
C GLY A 216 22.49 13.25 5.94
N PRO A 217 21.51 14.16 6.05
CA PRO A 217 21.28 14.93 7.27
C PRO A 217 20.67 14.09 8.40
N VAL A 218 20.91 14.54 9.63
CA VAL A 218 20.16 14.08 10.80
C VAL A 218 18.71 14.53 10.68
N LEU A 219 17.78 13.59 10.81
CA LEU A 219 16.35 13.82 10.65
C LEU A 219 15.70 14.05 12.01
N LYS A 220 14.96 15.15 12.15
CA LYS A 220 14.27 15.57 13.38
C LYS A 220 12.97 16.31 13.05
N GLU A 221 12.13 16.53 14.07
CA GLU A 221 10.88 17.30 14.06
C GLU A 221 9.72 16.69 13.25
N ASN A 222 9.91 16.41 11.95
CA ASN A 222 8.88 15.86 11.07
C ASN A 222 9.15 14.39 10.72
N LEU A 223 9.30 13.54 11.74
CA LEU A 223 9.62 12.13 11.52
C LEU A 223 8.52 11.36 10.79
N GLY A 224 7.25 11.75 10.94
CA GLY A 224 6.13 11.16 10.20
C GLY A 224 6.36 11.21 8.69
N TYR A 225 6.80 12.36 8.15
CA TYR A 225 7.10 12.51 6.73
C TYR A 225 8.15 11.51 6.21
N TYR A 226 9.28 11.36 6.91
CA TYR A 226 10.35 10.45 6.49
C TYR A 226 9.92 8.98 6.59
N LEU A 227 9.21 8.63 7.67
CA LEU A 227 8.70 7.28 7.90
C LEU A 227 7.63 6.89 6.88
N ASP A 228 6.72 7.81 6.53
CA ASP A 228 5.68 7.59 5.53
C ASP A 228 6.27 7.39 4.13
N LEU A 229 7.32 8.13 3.78
CA LEU A 229 8.05 7.94 2.54
C LEU A 229 8.78 6.58 2.50
N TYR A 230 9.50 6.21 3.57
CA TYR A 230 10.12 4.88 3.67
C TYR A 230 9.09 3.75 3.61
N ASN A 231 7.93 3.91 4.25
CA ASN A 231 6.84 2.95 4.18
C ASN A 231 6.27 2.85 2.76
N THR A 232 6.08 3.98 2.09
CA THR A 232 5.66 4.06 0.68
C THR A 232 6.63 3.31 -0.23
N TRP A 233 7.93 3.58 -0.12
CA TRP A 233 8.95 2.97 -0.99
C TRP A 233 9.10 1.48 -0.74
N SER A 234 9.16 1.07 0.53
CA SER A 234 9.35 -0.34 0.92
C SER A 234 8.12 -1.23 0.68
N SER A 235 6.93 -0.64 0.66
CA SER A 235 5.69 -1.32 0.22
C SER A 235 5.49 -1.29 -1.30
N TYR A 236 6.39 -0.62 -2.04
CA TYR A 236 6.27 -0.40 -3.49
C TYR A 236 4.98 0.32 -3.88
N SER A 237 4.44 1.11 -2.96
CA SER A 237 3.25 1.93 -3.20
C SER A 237 3.58 3.09 -4.14
N VAL A 238 2.53 3.70 -4.68
CA VAL A 238 2.68 4.93 -5.48
C VAL A 238 2.88 6.08 -4.51
N GLU A 239 3.97 6.83 -4.68
CA GLU A 239 4.17 8.02 -3.87
C GLU A 239 3.35 9.20 -4.38
N LYS A 240 3.43 9.46 -5.69
CA LYS A 240 2.79 10.62 -6.30
C LYS A 240 1.93 10.17 -7.48
N GLU A 241 0.73 10.68 -7.54
CA GLU A 241 -0.13 10.54 -8.71
C GLU A 241 0.54 11.23 -9.90
N GLY A 242 0.68 10.51 -11.03
CA GLY A 242 1.30 11.04 -12.23
C GLY A 242 1.72 9.95 -13.20
N ILE A 243 2.32 10.37 -14.31
CA ILE A 243 2.71 9.51 -15.43
C ILE A 243 4.21 9.73 -15.71
N CYS A 244 5.00 8.66 -15.63
CA CYS A 244 6.38 8.63 -16.10
C CYS A 244 6.43 8.09 -17.53
N ILE A 245 7.06 8.81 -18.45
CA ILE A 245 7.28 8.37 -19.83
C ILE A 245 8.78 8.23 -20.03
N ALA A 246 9.26 6.99 -20.09
CA ALA A 246 10.64 6.68 -20.42
C ALA A 246 10.75 6.30 -21.89
N TYR A 247 11.63 6.97 -22.64
CA TYR A 247 11.77 6.71 -24.07
C TYR A 247 13.21 6.64 -24.54
N THR A 248 13.37 6.02 -25.72
CA THR A 248 14.58 6.14 -26.54
C THR A 248 14.17 6.36 -27.99
N SER A 249 14.97 7.12 -28.75
CA SER A 249 14.59 7.50 -30.11
C SER A 249 15.80 7.74 -31.01
N VAL A 250 16.07 6.79 -31.92
CA VAL A 250 17.24 6.85 -32.83
C VAL A 250 17.11 7.95 -33.87
N TYR A 251 15.96 8.06 -34.55
CA TYR A 251 15.72 9.01 -35.65
C TYR A 251 14.59 10.01 -35.36
N GLY A 252 14.22 10.20 -34.10
CA GLY A 252 13.25 11.21 -33.67
C GLY A 252 11.76 10.82 -33.79
N ALA A 253 11.39 9.77 -34.52
CA ALA A 253 9.98 9.40 -34.69
C ALA A 253 9.31 8.94 -33.37
N THR A 254 10.00 8.18 -32.54
CA THR A 254 9.49 7.78 -31.21
C THR A 254 9.38 8.99 -30.29
N LYS A 255 10.35 9.90 -30.31
CA LYS A 255 10.31 11.17 -29.58
C LYS A 255 9.07 11.99 -29.94
N LYS A 256 8.79 12.16 -31.24
CA LYS A 256 7.58 12.87 -31.71
C LYS A 256 6.28 12.25 -31.20
N ALA A 257 6.24 10.93 -31.03
CA ALA A 257 5.05 10.25 -30.52
C ALA A 257 4.87 10.48 -29.02
N VAL A 258 5.97 10.49 -28.26
CA VAL A 258 5.99 10.85 -26.84
C VAL A 258 5.57 12.30 -26.64
N GLU A 259 6.06 13.23 -27.46
CA GLU A 259 5.65 14.64 -27.44
C GLU A 259 4.14 14.79 -27.71
N LEU A 260 3.61 14.07 -28.71
CA LEU A 260 2.18 14.07 -28.99
C LEU A 260 1.35 13.45 -27.86
N LEU A 261 1.83 12.36 -27.24
CA LEU A 261 1.17 11.75 -26.08
C LEU A 261 1.12 12.73 -24.91
N LYS A 262 2.22 13.43 -24.63
CA LYS A 262 2.26 14.47 -23.59
C LYS A 262 1.17 15.52 -23.82
N ASP A 263 1.06 16.05 -25.02
CA ASP A 263 0.05 17.07 -25.36
C ASP A 263 -1.37 16.54 -25.12
N LYS A 264 -1.63 15.29 -25.52
CA LYS A 264 -2.93 14.64 -25.30
C LYS A 264 -3.21 14.38 -23.82
N LEU A 265 -2.23 13.94 -23.04
CA LEU A 265 -2.35 13.75 -21.59
C LEU A 265 -2.69 15.06 -20.87
N ILE A 266 -2.10 16.18 -21.28
CA ILE A 266 -2.44 17.50 -20.73
C ILE A 266 -3.90 17.85 -21.02
N ILE A 267 -4.37 17.62 -22.26
CA ILE A 267 -5.77 17.87 -22.65
C ILE A 267 -6.74 16.99 -21.84
N GLU A 268 -6.39 15.73 -21.61
CA GLU A 268 -7.20 14.78 -20.83
C GLU A 268 -7.06 14.97 -19.30
N GLY A 269 -6.33 15.99 -18.84
CA GLY A 269 -6.30 16.40 -17.44
C GLY A 269 -5.26 15.67 -16.57
N ALA A 270 -4.21 15.11 -17.16
CA ALA A 270 -3.08 14.58 -16.38
C ALA A 270 -2.45 15.67 -15.50
N LYS A 271 -2.37 15.41 -14.19
CA LYS A 271 -1.83 16.37 -13.21
C LYS A 271 -0.32 16.54 -13.29
N GLU A 272 0.38 15.43 -13.51
CA GLU A 272 1.85 15.34 -13.44
C GLU A 272 2.35 14.41 -14.54
N ILE A 273 3.31 14.88 -15.33
CA ILE A 273 3.94 14.12 -16.41
C ILE A 273 5.44 14.36 -16.34
N VAL A 274 6.22 13.30 -16.15
CA VAL A 274 7.69 13.33 -16.27
C VAL A 274 8.10 12.54 -17.51
N ILE A 275 9.08 13.06 -18.25
CA ILE A 275 9.55 12.45 -19.50
C ILE A 275 11.07 12.32 -19.43
N HIS A 276 11.56 11.10 -19.68
CA HIS A 276 12.97 10.75 -19.65
C HIS A 276 13.44 10.25 -21.02
N ASP A 277 14.45 10.89 -21.60
CA ASP A 277 15.25 10.35 -22.71
C ASP A 277 16.36 9.49 -22.12
N LEU A 278 16.14 8.17 -22.08
CA LEU A 278 17.05 7.23 -21.41
C LEU A 278 18.46 7.17 -22.02
N ALA A 279 18.66 7.71 -23.23
CA ALA A 279 19.98 7.80 -23.84
C ALA A 279 20.78 9.05 -23.43
N ARG A 280 20.19 9.93 -22.61
CA ARG A 280 20.73 11.25 -22.23
C ARG A 280 20.64 11.49 -20.73
N ASP A 281 19.51 11.13 -20.13
CA ASP A 281 19.22 11.39 -18.74
C ASP A 281 19.95 10.40 -17.81
N ASP A 282 20.09 10.77 -16.54
CA ASP A 282 20.71 9.90 -15.55
C ASP A 282 19.80 8.71 -15.22
N MET A 283 20.28 7.50 -15.52
CA MET A 283 19.52 6.26 -15.36
C MET A 283 18.96 6.08 -13.93
N SER A 284 19.72 6.47 -12.90
CA SER A 284 19.28 6.34 -11.51
C SER A 284 18.12 7.28 -11.18
N VAL A 285 18.10 8.47 -11.79
CA VAL A 285 16.98 9.43 -11.67
C VAL A 285 15.76 8.90 -12.41
N CYS A 286 15.92 8.41 -13.64
CA CYS A 286 14.83 7.83 -14.41
C CYS A 286 14.17 6.67 -13.64
N VAL A 287 14.98 5.80 -13.04
CA VAL A 287 14.52 4.66 -12.24
C VAL A 287 13.77 5.14 -11.00
N ALA A 288 14.34 6.09 -10.24
CA ALA A 288 13.69 6.70 -9.10
C ALA A 288 12.29 7.27 -9.44
N ASP A 289 12.17 7.98 -10.56
CA ASP A 289 10.88 8.52 -11.01
C ASP A 289 9.88 7.43 -11.43
N ALA A 290 10.34 6.34 -12.04
CA ALA A 290 9.46 5.21 -12.34
C ALA A 290 8.81 4.63 -11.07
N PHE A 291 9.57 4.56 -9.97
CA PHE A 291 9.02 4.15 -8.67
C PHE A 291 8.16 5.25 -8.01
N LYS A 292 8.37 6.53 -8.31
CA LYS A 292 7.59 7.65 -7.77
C LYS A 292 6.13 7.63 -8.24
N TYR A 293 5.91 7.34 -9.52
CA TYR A 293 4.60 7.45 -10.18
C TYR A 293 3.91 6.11 -10.38
N GLY A 294 2.57 6.12 -10.41
CA GLY A 294 1.75 4.90 -10.56
C GLY A 294 1.60 4.39 -11.99
N LYS A 295 1.91 5.22 -12.99
CA LYS A 295 1.76 4.95 -14.42
C LYS A 295 3.11 5.12 -15.13
N LEU A 296 3.51 4.13 -15.92
CA LEU A 296 4.78 4.13 -16.67
C LEU A 296 4.52 3.83 -18.15
N ILE A 297 5.00 4.68 -19.05
CA ILE A 297 5.01 4.44 -20.49
C ILE A 297 6.43 4.14 -20.93
N LEU A 298 6.61 3.00 -21.59
CA LEU A 298 7.87 2.58 -22.19
C LEU A 298 7.79 2.77 -23.71
N ALA A 299 8.60 3.68 -24.24
CA ALA A 299 8.59 4.03 -25.65
C ALA A 299 9.95 3.77 -26.31
N THR A 300 10.05 2.80 -27.20
CA THR A 300 11.35 2.43 -27.82
C THR A 300 11.20 1.93 -29.23
N THR A 301 12.33 1.83 -29.93
CA THR A 301 12.41 1.19 -31.24
C THR A 301 12.83 -0.27 -31.12
N THR A 302 12.38 -1.10 -32.05
CA THR A 302 12.97 -2.42 -32.26
C THR A 302 14.38 -2.26 -32.79
N TYR A 303 15.35 -2.82 -32.10
CA TYR A 303 16.77 -2.70 -32.39
C TYR A 303 17.42 -4.08 -32.33
N ASN A 304 18.01 -4.55 -33.43
CA ASN A 304 18.63 -5.88 -33.54
C ASN A 304 17.73 -7.05 -33.11
N ALA A 305 16.46 -7.03 -33.54
CA ALA A 305 15.41 -7.99 -33.13
C ALA A 305 15.15 -8.04 -31.61
N ASP A 306 15.57 -7.00 -30.90
CA ASP A 306 15.39 -6.76 -29.46
C ASP A 306 14.92 -5.28 -29.29
N ILE A 307 15.14 -4.67 -28.13
CA ILE A 307 14.90 -3.25 -27.84
C ILE A 307 16.20 -2.46 -27.76
N PHE A 308 16.11 -1.13 -27.83
CA PHE A 308 17.27 -0.26 -27.73
C PHE A 308 18.02 -0.44 -26.38
N PRO A 309 19.37 -0.44 -26.34
CA PRO A 309 20.13 -0.83 -25.14
C PRO A 309 19.76 -0.09 -23.85
N PHE A 310 19.61 1.24 -23.89
CA PHE A 310 19.23 2.02 -22.71
C PHE A 310 17.82 1.69 -22.18
N MET A 311 16.88 1.30 -23.05
CA MET A 311 15.56 0.81 -22.60
C MET A 311 15.68 -0.55 -21.91
N LYS A 312 16.56 -1.42 -22.43
CA LYS A 312 16.82 -2.73 -21.83
C LYS A 312 17.44 -2.58 -20.43
N GLU A 313 18.45 -1.73 -20.33
CA GLU A 313 19.11 -1.40 -19.06
C GLU A 313 18.13 -0.80 -18.04
N PHE A 314 17.29 0.15 -18.47
CA PHE A 314 16.25 0.71 -17.62
C PHE A 314 15.30 -0.35 -17.05
N ILE A 315 14.76 -1.24 -17.88
CA ILE A 315 13.86 -2.30 -17.41
C ILE A 315 14.59 -3.31 -16.50
N ASN A 316 15.86 -3.61 -16.76
CA ASN A 316 16.68 -4.42 -15.85
C ASN A 316 16.80 -3.76 -14.48
N HIS A 317 17.12 -2.47 -14.42
CA HIS A 317 17.19 -1.74 -13.16
C HIS A 317 15.88 -1.76 -12.38
N LEU A 318 14.73 -1.63 -13.05
CA LEU A 318 13.41 -1.75 -12.43
C LEU A 318 13.19 -3.15 -11.84
N THR A 319 13.39 -4.19 -12.65
CA THR A 319 13.07 -5.57 -12.26
C THR A 319 14.00 -6.12 -11.18
N GLU A 320 15.29 -5.76 -11.21
CA GLU A 320 16.25 -6.07 -10.14
C GLU A 320 15.84 -5.50 -8.77
N ARG A 321 15.12 -4.37 -8.78
CA ARG A 321 14.59 -3.67 -7.61
C ARG A 321 13.12 -4.01 -7.35
N ASN A 322 12.65 -5.14 -7.87
CA ASN A 322 11.32 -5.67 -7.61
C ASN A 322 10.18 -4.66 -7.94
N PHE A 323 10.31 -3.95 -9.06
CA PHE A 323 9.27 -3.04 -9.56
C PHE A 323 7.92 -3.76 -9.70
N GLN A 324 6.87 -3.20 -9.09
CA GLN A 324 5.55 -3.81 -8.98
C GLN A 324 4.46 -2.77 -8.66
N ASN A 325 3.18 -3.16 -8.71
CA ASN A 325 2.03 -2.31 -8.40
C ASN A 325 1.94 -1.07 -9.33
N ARG A 326 2.07 -1.28 -10.64
CA ARG A 326 2.10 -0.18 -11.62
C ARG A 326 1.24 -0.47 -12.82
N THR A 327 0.71 0.58 -13.42
CA THR A 327 0.09 0.50 -14.75
C THR A 327 1.13 0.81 -15.81
N VAL A 328 1.30 -0.06 -16.81
CA VAL A 328 2.34 0.06 -17.83
C VAL A 328 1.73 0.08 -19.24
N GLY A 329 2.15 1.05 -20.05
CA GLY A 329 1.78 1.15 -21.47
C GLY A 329 3.01 1.15 -22.38
N PHE A 330 2.82 0.79 -23.65
CA PHE A 330 3.90 0.66 -24.61
C PHE A 330 3.68 1.50 -25.87
N ILE A 331 4.75 2.17 -26.31
CA ILE A 331 4.88 2.73 -27.66
C ILE A 331 6.05 1.99 -28.34
N GLU A 332 5.75 1.20 -29.36
CA GLU A 332 6.80 0.56 -30.16
C GLU A 332 6.99 1.23 -31.52
N ASN A 333 8.23 1.23 -32.01
CA ASN A 333 8.56 1.72 -33.34
C ASN A 333 9.44 0.70 -34.09
N GLY A 334 9.01 0.26 -35.28
CA GLY A 334 9.75 -0.67 -36.14
C GLY A 334 9.61 -0.29 -37.61
N SER A 335 10.30 -1.01 -38.51
CA SER A 335 10.22 -0.74 -39.96
C SER A 335 9.77 -1.94 -40.80
N TRP A 336 10.05 -3.17 -40.38
CA TRP A 336 9.64 -4.39 -41.10
C TRP A 336 9.23 -5.55 -40.18
N ALA A 337 9.67 -5.56 -38.92
CA ALA A 337 9.31 -6.57 -37.93
C ALA A 337 9.39 -5.96 -36.51
N PRO A 338 8.39 -5.17 -36.08
CA PRO A 338 8.38 -4.63 -34.72
C PRO A 338 8.26 -5.75 -33.68
N LEU A 339 9.14 -5.74 -32.69
CA LEU A 339 9.17 -6.69 -31.56
C LEU A 339 9.25 -6.00 -30.20
N ALA A 340 9.45 -4.69 -30.18
CA ALA A 340 9.79 -3.96 -28.97
C ALA A 340 8.73 -4.08 -27.86
N LYS A 341 7.44 -3.98 -28.18
CA LYS A 341 6.36 -4.16 -27.18
C LYS A 341 6.43 -5.53 -26.54
N LYS A 342 6.51 -6.58 -27.35
CA LYS A 342 6.57 -7.97 -26.89
C LYS A 342 7.78 -8.19 -25.99
N THR A 343 8.93 -7.63 -26.35
CA THR A 343 10.16 -7.76 -25.58
C THR A 343 10.08 -7.01 -24.24
N MET A 344 9.64 -5.75 -24.23
CA MET A 344 9.47 -4.99 -22.98
C MET A 344 8.48 -5.68 -22.03
N GLN A 345 7.35 -6.18 -22.56
CA GLN A 345 6.36 -6.91 -21.78
C GLN A 345 6.92 -8.23 -21.21
N ALA A 346 7.73 -8.95 -21.97
CA ALA A 346 8.38 -10.17 -21.50
C ALA A 346 9.40 -9.90 -20.38
N MET A 347 10.14 -8.79 -20.46
CA MET A 347 11.09 -8.41 -19.40
C MET A 347 10.40 -8.07 -18.07
N LEU A 348 9.17 -7.54 -18.12
CA LEU A 348 8.36 -7.25 -16.93
C LEU A 348 7.54 -8.45 -16.42
N ALA A 349 7.64 -9.63 -17.04
CA ALA A 349 6.76 -10.76 -16.74
C ALA A 349 6.85 -11.26 -15.29
N ASN A 350 8.00 -11.10 -14.64
CA ASN A 350 8.21 -11.50 -13.24
C ASN A 350 7.87 -10.40 -12.23
N SER A 351 7.57 -9.18 -12.69
CA SER A 351 7.08 -8.10 -11.85
C SER A 351 5.67 -8.40 -11.37
N LYS A 352 5.42 -8.19 -10.08
CA LYS A 352 4.11 -8.46 -9.48
C LYS A 352 3.15 -7.31 -9.75
N GLN A 353 1.86 -7.62 -9.88
CA GLN A 353 0.79 -6.61 -9.91
C GLN A 353 1.03 -5.49 -10.94
N ILE A 354 1.55 -5.86 -12.12
CA ILE A 354 1.62 -4.96 -13.27
C ILE A 354 0.31 -5.07 -14.04
N THR A 355 -0.37 -3.94 -14.20
CA THR A 355 -1.55 -3.81 -15.07
C THR A 355 -1.09 -3.23 -16.40
N TYR A 356 -1.33 -3.92 -17.51
CA TYR A 356 -0.98 -3.39 -18.83
C TYR A 356 -2.14 -2.58 -19.41
N LEU A 357 -1.83 -1.48 -20.09
CA LEU A 357 -2.83 -0.73 -20.85
C LEU A 357 -3.41 -1.59 -21.98
N GLU A 358 -4.71 -1.42 -22.23
CA GLU A 358 -5.37 -1.99 -23.39
C GLU A 358 -4.87 -1.29 -24.67
N HIS A 359 -4.84 0.05 -24.66
CA HIS A 359 -4.42 0.85 -25.80
C HIS A 359 -2.90 1.07 -25.80
N ASN A 360 -2.24 0.50 -26.81
CA ASN A 360 -0.80 0.62 -27.05
C ASN A 360 -0.56 1.17 -28.47
N VAL A 361 0.57 1.84 -28.70
CA VAL A 361 0.85 2.53 -29.97
C VAL A 361 1.92 1.77 -30.75
N SER A 362 1.67 1.49 -32.04
CA SER A 362 2.61 0.77 -32.91
C SER A 362 2.97 1.58 -34.15
N ILE A 363 4.17 2.15 -34.15
CA ILE A 363 4.66 3.04 -35.20
C ILE A 363 5.49 2.26 -36.21
N MET A 364 5.20 2.47 -37.50
CA MET A 364 6.00 1.93 -38.60
C MET A 364 6.83 3.04 -39.23
N SER A 365 8.06 3.19 -38.74
CA SER A 365 9.10 4.18 -39.07
C SER A 365 8.74 5.65 -38.75
N SER A 366 7.52 6.09 -39.05
CA SER A 366 7.03 7.46 -38.85
C SER A 366 5.57 7.47 -38.43
N ILE A 367 5.16 8.49 -37.66
CA ILE A 367 3.79 8.67 -37.19
C ILE A 367 2.82 8.87 -38.37
N LYS A 368 1.73 8.11 -38.38
CA LYS A 368 0.62 8.19 -39.35
C LYS A 368 -0.69 8.61 -38.65
N PRO A 369 -1.75 8.97 -39.40
CA PRO A 369 -3.03 9.37 -38.81
C PRO A 369 -3.61 8.37 -37.79
N ASN A 370 -3.57 7.07 -38.09
CA ASN A 370 -4.01 6.02 -37.17
C ASN A 370 -3.22 6.00 -35.85
N ASN A 371 -1.91 6.28 -35.88
CA ASN A 371 -1.11 6.37 -34.65
C ASN A 371 -1.55 7.55 -33.77
N LYS A 372 -2.06 8.63 -34.35
CA LYS A 372 -2.59 9.76 -33.56
C LYS A 372 -3.86 9.36 -32.81
N GLU A 373 -4.70 8.53 -33.41
CA GLU A 373 -5.89 7.98 -32.78
C GLU A 373 -5.50 7.00 -31.65
N GLU A 374 -4.53 6.12 -31.88
CA GLU A 374 -3.98 5.22 -30.85
C GLU A 374 -3.43 6.01 -29.65
N ILE A 375 -2.67 7.08 -29.90
CA ILE A 375 -2.13 7.96 -28.86
C ILE A 375 -3.26 8.66 -28.07
N GLU A 376 -4.33 9.09 -28.74
CA GLU A 376 -5.48 9.70 -28.08
C GLU A 376 -6.23 8.70 -27.18
N LEU A 377 -6.44 7.47 -27.65
CA LEU A 377 -7.06 6.42 -26.83
C LEU A 377 -6.19 6.05 -25.63
N MET A 378 -4.87 5.93 -25.82
CA MET A 378 -3.92 5.72 -24.73
C MET A 378 -4.00 6.85 -23.70
N ALA A 379 -4.06 8.11 -24.14
CA ALA A 379 -4.16 9.26 -23.23
C ALA A 379 -5.46 9.22 -22.41
N LYS A 380 -6.61 8.94 -23.04
CA LYS A 380 -7.90 8.78 -22.37
C LYS A 380 -7.88 7.65 -21.34
N GLU A 381 -7.30 6.50 -21.68
CA GLU A 381 -7.17 5.37 -20.76
C GLU A 381 -6.29 5.72 -19.55
N LEU A 382 -5.15 6.39 -19.79
CA LEU A 382 -4.26 6.85 -18.72
C LEU A 382 -4.90 7.91 -17.83
N CYS A 383 -5.86 8.68 -18.34
CA CYS A 383 -6.52 9.75 -17.60
C CYS A 383 -7.92 9.39 -17.09
N LYS A 384 -8.38 8.15 -17.28
CA LYS A 384 -9.75 7.72 -16.91
C LYS A 384 -10.11 7.99 -15.45
N ASP A 385 -9.14 7.87 -14.55
CA ASP A 385 -9.33 8.07 -13.10
C ASP A 385 -9.25 9.55 -12.69
N TYR A 386 -8.77 10.44 -13.57
CA TYR A 386 -8.70 11.88 -13.33
C TYR A 386 -10.03 12.57 -13.62
N VAL A 387 -10.87 11.95 -14.45
CA VAL A 387 -12.20 12.46 -14.77
C VAL A 387 -13.17 12.07 -13.66
N VAL A 388 -13.42 12.99 -12.72
CA VAL A 388 -14.54 12.88 -11.79
C VAL A 388 -15.83 12.83 -12.61
N HIS A 389 -16.54 11.70 -12.61
CA HIS A 389 -17.85 11.59 -13.25
C HIS A 389 -18.86 12.52 -12.57
N LEU A 390 -19.07 13.71 -13.14
CA LEU A 390 -20.02 14.72 -12.66
C LEU A 390 -21.47 14.47 -13.12
N ASN A 391 -21.92 13.21 -13.19
CA ASN A 391 -23.32 12.93 -13.48
C ASN A 391 -24.18 13.23 -12.25
N LYS A 392 -24.78 14.44 -12.22
CA LYS A 392 -25.57 14.94 -11.09
C LYS A 392 -26.80 14.11 -10.72
N ASN A 393 -27.23 13.16 -11.58
CA ASN A 393 -28.45 12.38 -11.41
C ASN A 393 -28.25 10.85 -11.49
N ASP A 394 -27.03 10.34 -11.28
CA ASP A 394 -26.80 8.90 -11.24
C ASP A 394 -27.31 8.29 -9.91
N MET A 395 -28.51 7.72 -9.92
CA MET A 395 -29.10 7.08 -8.75
C MET A 395 -28.32 5.84 -8.28
N ASN A 396 -27.36 5.34 -9.07
CA ASN A 396 -26.46 4.30 -8.59
C ASN A 396 -25.56 4.78 -7.44
N ALA A 397 -25.42 6.10 -7.24
CA ALA A 397 -24.77 6.67 -6.06
C ALA A 397 -25.40 6.18 -4.75
N LEU A 398 -26.71 5.90 -4.74
CA LEU A 398 -27.39 5.34 -3.56
C LEU A 398 -26.87 3.95 -3.20
N PHE A 399 -26.41 3.15 -4.18
CA PHE A 399 -25.79 1.85 -3.94
C PHE A 399 -24.36 1.94 -3.37
N LYS A 400 -23.79 3.14 -3.27
CA LYS A 400 -22.48 3.38 -2.62
C LYS A 400 -22.61 3.64 -1.12
N ILE A 401 -23.82 3.84 -0.60
CA ILE A 401 -24.05 3.95 0.84
C ILE A 401 -23.86 2.56 1.46
N GLY A 402 -23.07 2.49 2.54
CA GLY A 402 -22.80 1.24 3.25
C GLY A 402 -24.03 0.75 4.00
N TYR A 403 -24.45 -0.49 3.71
CA TYR A 403 -25.57 -1.16 4.37
C TYR A 403 -25.20 -2.58 4.76
N GLY A 404 -25.62 -3.01 5.96
CA GLY A 404 -25.63 -4.43 6.32
C GLY A 404 -26.85 -5.15 5.74
N LEU A 405 -26.90 -6.47 5.89
CA LEU A 405 -28.07 -7.30 5.61
C LEU A 405 -28.54 -8.00 6.88
N TYR A 406 -29.85 -7.95 7.12
CA TYR A 406 -30.46 -8.36 8.37
C TYR A 406 -31.70 -9.21 8.12
N VAL A 407 -31.97 -10.17 9.01
CA VAL A 407 -33.31 -10.77 9.13
C VAL A 407 -34.03 -10.05 10.26
N VAL A 408 -35.10 -9.32 9.92
CA VAL A 408 -35.98 -8.71 10.91
C VAL A 408 -37.13 -9.66 11.23
N THR A 409 -37.31 -10.04 12.49
CA THR A 409 -38.35 -10.98 12.93
C THR A 409 -39.49 -10.27 13.66
N SER A 410 -40.68 -10.85 13.53
CA SER A 410 -41.94 -10.34 14.04
C SER A 410 -42.93 -11.50 14.23
N ASN A 411 -43.93 -11.35 15.10
CA ASN A 411 -44.96 -12.36 15.32
C ASN A 411 -46.31 -11.67 15.55
N ASP A 412 -47.38 -12.11 14.88
CA ASP A 412 -48.72 -11.51 14.95
C ASP A 412 -49.62 -12.08 16.07
N GLY A 413 -49.04 -12.90 16.95
CA GLY A 413 -49.72 -13.69 17.97
C GLY A 413 -50.11 -15.10 17.51
N LYS A 414 -49.96 -15.43 16.22
CA LYS A 414 -50.29 -16.75 15.66
C LYS A 414 -49.08 -17.46 15.08
N GLN A 415 -48.22 -16.74 14.37
CA GLN A 415 -47.07 -17.34 13.71
C GLN A 415 -45.83 -16.44 13.73
N ASN A 416 -44.67 -17.09 13.79
CA ASN A 416 -43.38 -16.43 13.62
C ASN A 416 -43.19 -16.03 12.16
N ASN A 417 -42.64 -14.84 11.94
CA ASN A 417 -42.37 -14.31 10.62
C ASN A 417 -41.03 -13.55 10.60
N GLY A 418 -40.42 -13.47 9.42
CA GLY A 418 -39.17 -12.76 9.21
C GLY A 418 -39.07 -12.20 7.80
N LEU A 419 -38.27 -11.16 7.61
CA LEU A 419 -37.94 -10.61 6.30
C LEU A 419 -36.49 -10.13 6.20
N ILE A 420 -35.95 -10.08 4.98
CA ILE A 420 -34.67 -9.45 4.73
C ILE A 420 -34.84 -7.93 4.70
N VAL A 421 -34.00 -7.23 5.44
CA VAL A 421 -33.92 -5.76 5.48
C VAL A 421 -32.46 -5.37 5.31
N ASN A 422 -32.19 -4.30 4.56
CA ASN A 422 -30.86 -3.68 4.45
C ASN A 422 -30.80 -2.30 5.12
N THR A 423 -31.95 -1.72 5.46
CA THR A 423 -32.06 -0.37 6.00
C THR A 423 -32.29 -0.43 7.51
N VAL A 424 -31.21 -0.72 8.24
CA VAL A 424 -31.14 -0.63 9.70
C VAL A 424 -29.97 0.26 10.08
N THR A 425 -30.19 1.24 10.97
CA THR A 425 -29.12 2.10 11.47
C THR A 425 -29.38 2.51 12.91
N GLN A 426 -28.31 2.64 13.70
CA GLN A 426 -28.40 3.34 14.98
C GLN A 426 -28.58 4.83 14.69
N VAL A 427 -29.52 5.47 15.38
CA VAL A 427 -29.85 6.89 15.20
C VAL A 427 -29.61 7.73 16.45
N SER A 428 -29.36 7.09 17.60
CA SER A 428 -28.96 7.73 18.85
C SER A 428 -28.24 6.71 19.73
N ASP A 429 -27.26 7.14 20.50
CA ASP A 429 -26.50 6.35 21.48
C ASP A 429 -26.94 6.61 22.94
N ASN A 430 -27.51 7.79 23.23
CA ASN A 430 -28.03 8.14 24.56
C ASN A 430 -29.39 8.89 24.51
N PRO A 431 -30.53 8.20 24.66
CA PRO A 431 -30.65 6.75 24.79
C PRO A 431 -30.41 6.04 23.46
N ASN A 432 -30.02 4.75 23.50
CA ASN A 432 -29.88 3.93 22.31
C ASN A 432 -31.19 3.87 21.51
N ARG A 433 -31.13 4.23 20.22
CA ARG A 433 -32.25 4.13 19.28
C ARG A 433 -31.79 3.54 17.96
N ILE A 434 -32.61 2.66 17.41
CA ILE A 434 -32.39 2.03 16.10
C ILE A 434 -33.57 2.34 15.20
N ALA A 435 -33.28 2.75 13.97
CA ALA A 435 -34.27 2.92 12.91
C ALA A 435 -34.26 1.69 11.99
N VAL A 436 -35.45 1.15 11.70
CA VAL A 436 -35.66 0.04 10.77
C VAL A 436 -36.70 0.46 9.74
N ASN A 437 -36.30 0.50 8.45
CA ASN A 437 -37.22 0.86 7.37
C ASN A 437 -37.76 -0.40 6.69
N ILE A 438 -39.07 -0.50 6.59
CA ILE A 438 -39.73 -1.68 6.01
C ILE A 438 -40.74 -1.23 4.95
N ASN A 439 -40.64 -1.84 3.76
CA ASN A 439 -41.59 -1.61 2.68
C ASN A 439 -43.01 -2.04 3.11
N LYS A 440 -44.00 -1.18 2.88
CA LYS A 440 -45.40 -1.40 3.31
C LYS A 440 -46.06 -2.62 2.67
N ALA A 441 -45.56 -3.12 1.54
CA ALA A 441 -46.07 -4.33 0.91
C ALA A 441 -45.75 -5.61 1.73
N ASN A 442 -44.68 -5.58 2.53
CA ASN A 442 -44.26 -6.72 3.32
C ASN A 442 -45.23 -7.01 4.46
N TYR A 443 -45.51 -8.29 4.70
CA TYR A 443 -46.36 -8.70 5.83
C TYR A 443 -45.82 -8.22 7.17
N SER A 444 -44.50 -8.31 7.37
CA SER A 444 -43.83 -7.91 8.61
C SER A 444 -44.05 -6.44 8.95
N TYR A 445 -44.23 -5.55 7.95
CA TYR A 445 -44.58 -4.15 8.20
C TYR A 445 -45.87 -4.05 9.02
N HIS A 446 -46.92 -4.76 8.62
CA HIS A 446 -48.22 -4.72 9.30
C HIS A 446 -48.15 -5.36 10.68
N VAL A 447 -47.42 -6.48 10.81
CA VAL A 447 -47.22 -7.16 12.10
C VAL A 447 -46.51 -6.24 13.09
N ILE A 448 -45.42 -5.60 12.68
CA ILE A 448 -44.64 -4.70 13.54
C ILE A 448 -45.45 -3.44 13.87
N LYS A 449 -46.22 -2.91 12.90
CA LYS A 449 -47.11 -1.77 13.14
C LYS A 449 -48.20 -2.09 14.17
N GLN A 450 -48.70 -3.33 14.19
CA GLN A 450 -49.71 -3.79 15.14
C GLN A 450 -49.13 -4.09 16.53
N THR A 451 -47.98 -4.76 16.57
CA THR A 451 -47.43 -5.33 17.82
C THR A 451 -46.44 -4.42 18.53
N GLY A 452 -45.81 -3.50 17.80
CA GLY A 452 -44.82 -2.58 18.35
C GLY A 452 -43.51 -3.24 18.77
N ILE A 453 -43.26 -4.49 18.38
CA ILE A 453 -42.01 -5.20 18.68
C ILE A 453 -41.43 -5.88 17.44
N LEU A 454 -40.11 -5.97 17.40
CA LEU A 454 -39.34 -6.63 16.34
C LEU A 454 -37.95 -7.04 16.87
N ASN A 455 -37.28 -7.98 16.22
CA ASN A 455 -35.84 -8.18 16.41
C ASN A 455 -35.07 -7.96 15.11
N VAL A 456 -33.83 -7.49 15.21
CA VAL A 456 -32.87 -7.43 14.10
C VAL A 456 -31.83 -8.53 14.33
N ASN A 457 -31.67 -9.42 13.35
CA ASN A 457 -30.64 -10.45 13.33
C ASN A 457 -29.59 -10.09 12.26
N CYS A 458 -28.36 -9.78 12.67
CA CYS A 458 -27.27 -9.37 11.78
C CYS A 458 -26.68 -10.57 11.05
N LEU A 459 -26.89 -10.67 9.74
CA LEU A 459 -26.39 -11.80 8.94
C LEU A 459 -24.87 -11.74 8.81
N THR A 460 -24.26 -12.90 8.70
CA THR A 460 -22.81 -13.08 8.51
C THR A 460 -22.48 -13.44 7.07
N VAL A 461 -21.25 -13.18 6.63
CA VAL A 461 -20.82 -13.43 5.23
C VAL A 461 -20.90 -14.90 4.79
N ASP A 462 -20.99 -15.85 5.72
CA ASP A 462 -21.22 -17.28 5.47
C ASP A 462 -22.71 -17.67 5.36
N ALA A 463 -23.64 -16.71 5.43
CA ALA A 463 -25.06 -16.97 5.19
C ALA A 463 -25.29 -17.40 3.71
N PRO A 464 -25.80 -18.62 3.45
CA PRO A 464 -26.01 -19.08 2.08
C PRO A 464 -27.19 -18.35 1.45
N PHE A 465 -27.25 -18.34 0.10
CA PHE A 465 -28.36 -17.74 -0.64
C PHE A 465 -29.74 -18.23 -0.19
N LYS A 466 -29.82 -19.47 0.32
CA LYS A 466 -31.06 -20.08 0.83
C LYS A 466 -31.73 -19.29 1.96
N VAL A 467 -30.95 -18.57 2.77
CA VAL A 467 -31.47 -17.68 3.82
C VAL A 467 -32.28 -16.55 3.19
N PHE A 468 -31.75 -15.95 2.12
CA PHE A 468 -32.40 -14.87 1.38
C PHE A 468 -33.61 -15.37 0.59
N GLU A 469 -33.57 -16.59 0.03
CA GLU A 469 -34.75 -17.21 -0.57
C GLU A 469 -35.89 -17.41 0.43
N ASN A 470 -35.56 -17.82 1.65
CA ASN A 470 -36.55 -18.10 2.68
C ASN A 470 -37.17 -16.82 3.26
N PHE A 471 -36.32 -15.88 3.68
CA PHE A 471 -36.80 -14.66 4.36
C PHE A 471 -37.10 -13.52 3.39
N GLY A 472 -36.47 -13.46 2.22
CA GLY A 472 -36.60 -12.37 1.26
C GLY A 472 -37.61 -12.59 0.13
N PHE A 473 -37.82 -13.82 -0.34
CA PHE A 473 -38.64 -14.09 -1.54
C PHE A 473 -40.00 -14.73 -1.27
N GLN A 474 -40.29 -15.04 -0.01
CA GLN A 474 -41.55 -15.64 0.41
C GLN A 474 -42.34 -14.66 1.27
N SER A 475 -43.66 -14.67 1.20
CA SER A 475 -44.52 -13.85 2.05
C SER A 475 -44.94 -14.65 3.28
N GLY A 476 -44.72 -14.10 4.48
CA GLY A 476 -45.17 -14.72 5.72
C GLY A 476 -46.70 -14.90 5.83
N ARG A 477 -47.49 -14.23 4.96
CA ARG A 477 -48.96 -14.42 4.91
C ARG A 477 -49.35 -15.87 4.57
N ASN A 478 -48.53 -16.53 3.75
CA ASN A 478 -48.89 -17.81 3.13
C ASN A 478 -47.86 -18.91 3.39
N THR A 479 -46.77 -18.61 4.11
CA THR A 479 -45.67 -19.56 4.30
C THR A 479 -45.06 -19.40 5.68
N ASP A 480 -44.92 -20.51 6.39
CA ASP A 480 -44.13 -20.57 7.61
C ASP A 480 -42.64 -20.62 7.26
N LYS A 481 -41.96 -19.51 7.54
CA LYS A 481 -40.55 -19.32 7.22
C LYS A 481 -39.61 -19.97 8.25
N PHE A 482 -40.10 -20.49 9.36
CA PHE A 482 -39.27 -21.04 10.44
C PHE A 482 -39.26 -22.56 10.50
N VAL A 483 -40.05 -23.26 9.68
CA VAL A 483 -40.13 -24.75 9.65
C VAL A 483 -38.75 -25.42 9.62
N ASN A 484 -37.81 -24.86 8.85
CA ASN A 484 -36.46 -25.42 8.67
C ASN A 484 -35.33 -24.53 9.21
N TYR A 485 -35.65 -23.51 10.00
CA TYR A 485 -34.68 -22.56 10.52
C TYR A 485 -34.69 -22.58 12.05
N PRO A 486 -33.66 -23.17 12.69
CA PRO A 486 -33.61 -23.20 14.14
C PRO A 486 -33.50 -21.80 14.72
N TYR A 487 -34.21 -21.57 15.82
CA TYR A 487 -34.25 -20.30 16.52
C TYR A 487 -34.36 -20.52 18.02
N ILE A 488 -33.98 -19.50 18.78
CA ILE A 488 -34.32 -19.32 20.19
C ILE A 488 -35.26 -18.13 20.33
N LEU A 489 -35.94 -18.01 21.46
CA LEU A 489 -36.78 -16.84 21.74
C LEU A 489 -35.99 -15.78 22.49
N SER A 490 -36.15 -14.53 22.06
CA SER A 490 -35.73 -13.32 22.81
C SER A 490 -36.66 -13.04 23.99
N ASP A 491 -36.29 -12.06 24.80
CA ASP A 491 -37.09 -11.64 25.96
C ASP A 491 -38.46 -11.06 25.56
N ASN A 492 -38.58 -10.48 24.36
CA ASN A 492 -39.85 -10.01 23.79
C ASN A 492 -40.64 -11.12 23.06
N GLY A 493 -40.19 -12.39 23.15
CA GLY A 493 -40.89 -13.56 22.60
C GLY A 493 -40.75 -13.76 21.09
N LEU A 494 -39.85 -13.04 20.42
CA LEU A 494 -39.62 -13.15 18.98
C LEU A 494 -38.43 -14.08 18.64
N PRO A 495 -38.40 -14.67 17.44
CA PRO A 495 -37.28 -15.52 17.05
C PRO A 495 -35.95 -14.76 16.92
N ILE A 496 -34.90 -15.34 17.48
CA ILE A 496 -33.50 -15.07 17.19
C ILE A 496 -32.95 -16.30 16.44
N LEU A 497 -32.42 -16.10 15.24
CA LEU A 497 -31.80 -17.19 14.48
C LEU A 497 -30.55 -17.69 15.20
N THR A 498 -30.31 -19.01 15.22
CA THR A 498 -29.09 -19.55 15.83
C THR A 498 -27.93 -19.73 14.85
N ASN A 499 -28.24 -19.74 13.55
CA ASN A 499 -27.26 -19.90 12.47
C ASN A 499 -27.14 -18.62 11.63
N TYR A 500 -25.96 -18.44 11.05
CA TYR A 500 -25.66 -17.39 10.06
C TYR A 500 -25.82 -15.94 10.56
N ILE A 501 -25.76 -15.73 11.88
CA ILE A 501 -25.80 -14.40 12.48
C ILE A 501 -24.60 -14.17 13.42
N ASN A 502 -24.18 -12.93 13.57
CA ASN A 502 -23.15 -12.53 14.56
C ASN A 502 -23.70 -11.67 15.69
N ALA A 503 -24.88 -11.10 15.54
CA ALA A 503 -25.55 -10.32 16.57
C ALA A 503 -27.08 -10.37 16.43
N SER A 504 -27.77 -10.17 17.54
CA SER A 504 -29.23 -10.01 17.58
C SER A 504 -29.62 -8.86 18.52
N ILE A 505 -30.62 -8.09 18.14
CA ILE A 505 -31.08 -6.91 18.87
C ILE A 505 -32.61 -6.94 18.95
N SER A 506 -33.16 -7.01 20.16
CA SER A 506 -34.61 -6.97 20.41
C SER A 506 -35.04 -5.52 20.61
N LEU A 507 -36.13 -5.15 19.93
CA LEU A 507 -36.54 -3.77 19.77
C LEU A 507 -38.01 -3.58 20.15
N LYS A 508 -38.29 -2.42 20.74
CA LYS A 508 -39.65 -1.91 20.98
C LYS A 508 -39.83 -0.60 20.21
N VAL A 509 -40.90 -0.50 19.44
CA VAL A 509 -41.25 0.69 18.65
C VAL A 509 -41.66 1.83 19.57
N GLU A 510 -40.97 2.96 19.44
CA GLU A 510 -41.25 4.20 20.17
C GLU A 510 -41.90 5.25 19.26
N ASN A 511 -41.51 5.29 17.99
CA ASN A 511 -42.03 6.25 17.01
C ASN A 511 -42.10 5.64 15.61
N TYR A 512 -42.92 6.25 14.76
CA TYR A 512 -43.15 5.84 13.38
C TYR A 512 -43.15 7.05 12.46
N ILE A 513 -42.41 6.97 11.36
CA ILE A 513 -42.40 7.97 10.29
C ILE A 513 -42.83 7.30 9.00
N ASP A 514 -43.78 7.92 8.30
CA ASP A 514 -44.23 7.49 6.98
C ASP A 514 -43.29 8.06 5.89
N LEU A 515 -42.72 7.19 5.07
CA LEU A 515 -41.83 7.53 3.95
C LEU A 515 -42.40 7.04 2.61
N ASP A 516 -43.72 7.16 2.45
CA ASP A 516 -44.51 6.74 1.30
C ASP A 516 -44.48 5.22 1.07
N SER A 517 -43.46 4.72 0.38
CA SER A 517 -43.31 3.29 0.07
C SER A 517 -42.86 2.46 1.28
N HIS A 518 -42.22 3.10 2.26
CA HIS A 518 -41.69 2.47 3.46
C HIS A 518 -42.23 3.12 4.72
N GLY A 519 -42.28 2.36 5.81
CA GLY A 519 -42.40 2.91 7.16
C GLY A 519 -41.08 2.81 7.90
N MET A 520 -40.64 3.90 8.53
CA MET A 520 -39.50 3.92 9.43
C MET A 520 -39.98 3.75 10.86
N PHE A 521 -39.56 2.65 11.49
CA PHE A 521 -39.80 2.38 12.91
C PHE A 521 -38.57 2.83 13.71
N ILE A 522 -38.74 3.79 14.62
CA ILE A 522 -37.70 4.20 15.56
C ILE A 522 -37.93 3.47 16.87
N CYS A 523 -36.94 2.71 17.30
CA CYS A 523 -37.10 1.74 18.36
C CYS A 523 -36.11 1.95 19.50
N SER A 524 -36.55 1.68 20.72
CA SER A 524 -35.67 1.48 21.88
C SER A 524 -35.12 0.05 21.85
N VAL A 525 -33.89 -0.10 22.33
CA VAL A 525 -33.24 -1.41 22.49
C VAL A 525 -33.65 -1.99 23.84
N THR A 526 -34.30 -3.15 23.83
CA THR A 526 -34.68 -3.87 25.05
C THR A 526 -33.72 -4.99 25.38
N GLU A 527 -32.99 -5.51 24.39
CA GLU A 527 -32.03 -6.61 24.53
C GLU A 527 -31.03 -6.56 23.37
N ALA A 528 -29.76 -6.89 23.62
CA ALA A 528 -28.75 -7.03 22.58
C ALA A 528 -27.78 -8.17 22.90
N ARG A 529 -27.45 -8.99 21.90
CA ARG A 529 -26.54 -10.14 22.03
C ARG A 529 -25.52 -10.12 20.90
N VAL A 530 -24.25 -10.29 21.26
CA VAL A 530 -23.19 -10.68 20.31
C VAL A 530 -23.10 -12.20 20.32
N MET A 531 -23.28 -12.82 19.16
CA MET A 531 -23.32 -14.28 18.99
C MET A 531 -21.93 -14.84 18.68
N ASN A 532 -21.11 -14.12 17.90
CA ASN A 532 -19.75 -14.47 17.52
C ASN A 532 -19.05 -13.28 16.82
N ASN A 533 -17.76 -13.43 16.48
CA ASN A 533 -16.95 -12.41 15.81
C ASN A 533 -16.85 -12.58 14.28
N LYS A 534 -17.74 -13.36 13.65
CA LYS A 534 -17.75 -13.48 12.18
C LYS A 534 -18.14 -12.15 11.55
N GLU A 535 -17.65 -11.89 10.34
CA GLU A 535 -17.92 -10.64 9.62
C GLU A 535 -19.41 -10.51 9.24
N THR A 536 -19.98 -9.31 9.45
CA THR A 536 -21.35 -8.99 9.04
C THR A 536 -21.45 -8.91 7.52
N MET A 537 -22.49 -9.52 6.96
CA MET A 537 -22.85 -9.41 5.55
C MET A 537 -23.20 -7.97 5.20
N THR A 538 -22.44 -7.34 4.32
CA THR A 538 -22.82 -6.07 3.69
C THR A 538 -23.64 -6.32 2.41
N TYR A 539 -24.46 -5.35 2.02
CA TYR A 539 -25.22 -5.41 0.79
C TYR A 539 -24.30 -5.56 -0.45
N GLU A 540 -23.16 -4.87 -0.44
CA GLU A 540 -22.16 -4.98 -1.50
C GLU A 540 -21.54 -6.38 -1.56
N TYR A 541 -21.17 -6.96 -0.41
CA TYR A 541 -20.63 -8.33 -0.36
C TYR A 541 -21.65 -9.34 -0.88
N TYR A 542 -22.92 -9.21 -0.49
CA TYR A 542 -24.00 -10.07 -0.98
C TYR A 542 -24.13 -10.02 -2.51
N GLN A 543 -24.15 -8.82 -3.10
CA GLN A 543 -24.26 -8.65 -4.57
C GLN A 543 -23.09 -9.30 -5.32
N LYS A 544 -21.88 -9.22 -4.75
CA LYS A 544 -20.67 -9.75 -5.39
C LYS A 544 -20.50 -11.26 -5.23
N ASN A 545 -20.83 -11.78 -4.05
CA ASN A 545 -20.35 -13.11 -3.62
C ASN A 545 -21.46 -14.10 -3.28
N VAL A 546 -22.69 -13.65 -2.97
CA VAL A 546 -23.76 -14.54 -2.46
C VAL A 546 -24.95 -14.64 -3.40
N LYS A 547 -25.34 -13.52 -4.03
CA LYS A 547 -26.41 -13.51 -5.04
C LYS A 547 -25.95 -14.35 -6.25
N PRO A 548 -26.72 -15.36 -6.68
CA PRO A 548 -26.41 -16.14 -7.86
C PRO A 548 -26.25 -15.22 -9.07
N LYS A 549 -25.15 -15.39 -9.80
CA LYS A 549 -24.98 -14.74 -11.07
C LYS A 549 -25.90 -15.43 -12.08
N PRO A 550 -26.65 -14.66 -12.89
CA PRO A 550 -27.50 -15.25 -13.91
C PRO A 550 -26.66 -16.00 -14.94
N ASP A 551 -26.97 -17.27 -15.15
CA ASP A 551 -26.34 -18.11 -16.18
C ASP A 551 -26.99 -17.81 -17.53
N THR A 552 -26.36 -16.90 -18.27
CA THR A 552 -26.84 -16.34 -19.54
C THR A 552 -26.10 -16.88 -20.76
N ASP A 553 -25.09 -17.73 -20.56
CA ASP A 553 -24.23 -18.19 -21.65
C ASP A 553 -25.00 -19.11 -22.62
N GLY A 554 -25.01 -18.76 -23.90
CA GLY A 554 -25.73 -19.48 -24.95
C GLY A 554 -27.27 -19.42 -24.90
N LYS A 555 -27.88 -18.65 -23.99
CA LYS A 555 -29.34 -18.56 -23.82
C LYS A 555 -29.91 -17.30 -24.46
N LYS A 556 -31.12 -17.40 -25.03
CA LYS A 556 -31.89 -16.26 -25.54
C LYS A 556 -33.15 -16.05 -24.69
N GLY A 557 -33.36 -14.83 -24.23
CA GLY A 557 -34.56 -14.46 -23.47
C GLY A 557 -34.30 -13.33 -22.50
N PHE A 558 -34.85 -13.43 -21.29
CA PHE A 558 -34.89 -12.35 -20.32
C PHE A 558 -34.38 -12.81 -18.95
N VAL A 559 -33.64 -11.94 -18.25
CA VAL A 559 -33.14 -12.20 -16.90
C VAL A 559 -33.84 -11.31 -15.87
N CYS A 560 -34.28 -11.90 -14.76
CA CYS A 560 -34.86 -11.18 -13.63
C CYS A 560 -33.75 -10.43 -12.87
N LYS A 561 -33.82 -9.09 -12.83
CA LYS A 561 -32.87 -8.23 -12.12
C LYS A 561 -32.83 -8.48 -10.61
N VAL A 562 -33.93 -8.98 -10.04
CA VAL A 562 -34.08 -9.22 -8.60
C VAL A 562 -33.36 -10.49 -8.14
N CYS A 563 -33.62 -11.63 -8.79
CA CYS A 563 -33.11 -12.94 -8.34
C CYS A 563 -32.19 -13.66 -9.33
N GLY A 564 -32.00 -13.15 -10.56
CA GLY A 564 -31.17 -13.77 -11.59
C GLY A 564 -31.83 -14.92 -12.35
N TYR A 565 -33.13 -15.18 -12.16
CA TYR A 565 -33.86 -16.18 -12.94
C TYR A 565 -33.86 -15.84 -14.43
N VAL A 566 -33.57 -16.83 -15.28
CA VAL A 566 -33.58 -16.69 -16.74
C VAL A 566 -34.87 -17.30 -17.29
N TYR A 567 -35.65 -16.48 -17.98
CA TYR A 567 -36.76 -16.89 -18.85
C TYR A 567 -36.23 -17.04 -20.27
N GLU A 568 -36.29 -18.24 -20.84
CA GLU A 568 -35.89 -18.50 -22.22
C GLU A 568 -37.11 -18.40 -23.15
N GLY A 569 -37.12 -17.42 -24.02
CA GLY A 569 -38.24 -17.13 -24.92
C GLY A 569 -38.05 -15.80 -25.66
N ASP A 570 -38.63 -15.68 -26.86
CA ASP A 570 -38.45 -14.51 -27.72
C ASP A 570 -39.19 -13.26 -27.19
N VAL A 571 -40.29 -13.45 -26.46
CA VAL A 571 -41.10 -12.36 -25.89
C VAL A 571 -41.48 -12.73 -24.46
N LEU A 572 -41.24 -11.83 -23.51
CA LEU A 572 -41.70 -11.96 -22.14
C LEU A 572 -43.17 -11.50 -22.04
N PRO A 573 -44.13 -12.36 -21.60
CA PRO A 573 -45.51 -11.92 -21.40
C PRO A 573 -45.61 -10.78 -20.38
N ASP A 574 -46.48 -9.79 -20.63
CA ASP A 574 -46.66 -8.63 -19.74
C ASP A 574 -47.16 -9.03 -18.33
N ASP A 575 -47.86 -10.15 -18.22
CA ASP A 575 -48.36 -10.74 -16.98
C ASP A 575 -47.40 -11.79 -16.38
N TYR A 576 -46.19 -11.95 -16.93
CA TYR A 576 -45.24 -12.93 -16.46
C TYR A 576 -44.80 -12.63 -15.02
N ILE A 577 -44.84 -13.66 -14.17
CA ILE A 577 -44.41 -13.59 -12.77
C ILE A 577 -43.21 -14.52 -12.60
N CYS A 578 -42.08 -13.97 -12.16
CA CYS A 578 -40.88 -14.73 -11.89
C CYS A 578 -41.17 -15.91 -10.95
N PRO A 579 -40.84 -17.17 -11.31
CA PRO A 579 -41.16 -18.32 -10.48
C PRO A 579 -40.39 -18.34 -9.15
N LEU A 580 -39.21 -17.72 -9.11
CA LEU A 580 -38.37 -17.62 -7.91
C LEU A 580 -38.79 -16.49 -6.97
N CYS A 581 -38.72 -15.21 -7.39
CA CYS A 581 -38.98 -14.07 -6.50
C CYS A 581 -40.40 -13.49 -6.57
N LYS A 582 -41.26 -13.98 -7.46
CA LYS A 582 -42.65 -13.50 -7.65
C LYS A 582 -42.80 -12.05 -8.11
N HIS A 583 -41.72 -11.43 -8.60
CA HIS A 583 -41.77 -10.12 -9.26
C HIS A 583 -42.32 -10.23 -10.70
N GLY A 584 -42.97 -9.17 -11.16
CA GLY A 584 -43.59 -9.11 -12.49
C GLY A 584 -42.60 -8.86 -13.64
N ALA A 585 -43.11 -8.86 -14.87
CA ALA A 585 -42.34 -8.69 -16.10
C ALA A 585 -41.47 -7.41 -16.14
N SER A 586 -41.87 -6.33 -15.43
CA SER A 586 -41.10 -5.08 -15.34
C SER A 586 -39.70 -5.23 -14.70
N ASP A 587 -39.50 -6.29 -13.93
CA ASP A 587 -38.24 -6.58 -13.26
C ASP A 587 -37.31 -7.50 -14.07
N PHE A 588 -37.64 -7.75 -15.33
CA PHE A 588 -36.80 -8.47 -16.27
C PHE A 588 -36.10 -7.52 -17.25
N GLU A 589 -34.96 -7.96 -17.76
CA GLU A 589 -34.23 -7.28 -18.84
C GLU A 589 -33.77 -8.31 -19.88
N PRO A 590 -33.66 -7.92 -21.17
CA PRO A 590 -33.21 -8.83 -22.22
C PRO A 590 -31.75 -9.26 -22.00
N ILE A 591 -31.47 -10.53 -22.23
CA ILE A 591 -30.12 -11.09 -22.24
C ILE A 591 -29.41 -10.55 -23.50
N LYS A 592 -28.24 -9.93 -23.30
CA LYS A 592 -27.47 -9.26 -24.36
C LYS A 592 -26.60 -10.23 -25.16
#